data_AF-A0A0Q6RIN9-F1
#
_entry.id   AF-A0A0Q6RIN9-F1
#
_cell.length_a   1.000
_cell.length_b   1.000
_cell.length_c   1.000
_cell.angle_alpha   90.00
_cell.angle_beta   90.00
_cell.angle_gamma   90.00
#
_symmetry.space_group_name_H-M   'P 1'
#
loop_
_entity.id
_entity.type
_entity.pdbx_description
1 polymer ?
#
loop_
_entity_poly.entity_id
_entity_poly.type
_entity_poly.pdbx_seq_one_letter_code
_entity_poly.pdbx_strand_id
1 'polypeptide(L)'
;MLERKQTDLRNDAGQDVAALDSRFADLVSFVRDRDTYFFLVKRADLDSDWGRQIVQLEDLRFVHRIMQTRPNAASMRKVDTVVFMVDIPALVDKRMQKLPVEFWKPRMSDELRKARWVYAPEWSKA
;
A
#
# COMPACT_ATOMS: atom_id res chain seq x y z
N MET A 1 -0.85 3.63 20.27
CA MET A 1 -0.07 4.35 19.22
C MET A 1 -0.91 4.54 17.96
N LEU A 2 -1.65 3.51 17.52
CA LEU A 2 -2.67 3.61 16.46
C LEU A 2 -3.76 4.65 16.78
N GLU A 3 -4.22 4.72 18.02
CA GLU A 3 -5.25 5.71 18.46
C GLU A 3 -4.80 7.17 18.35
N ARG A 4 -3.51 7.48 18.57
CA ARG A 4 -2.98 8.83 18.35
C ARG A 4 -2.95 9.18 16.86
N LYS A 5 -2.48 8.26 16.02
CA LYS A 5 -2.52 8.41 14.56
C LYS A 5 -3.95 8.57 14.01
N GLN A 6 -4.94 7.86 14.57
CA GLN A 6 -6.35 8.03 14.23
C GLN A 6 -6.92 9.38 14.68
N THR A 7 -6.43 9.90 15.80
CA THR A 7 -6.83 11.23 16.30
C THR A 7 -6.25 12.35 15.43
N ASP A 8 -5.01 12.21 14.96
CA ASP A 8 -4.39 13.16 14.02
C ASP A 8 -5.10 13.14 12.66
N LEU A 9 -5.50 11.96 12.16
CA LEU A 9 -6.37 11.79 10.98
C LEU A 9 -7.67 12.59 11.09
N ARG A 10 -8.32 12.55 12.27
CA ARG A 10 -9.57 13.28 12.53
C ARG A 10 -9.40 14.80 12.54
N ASN A 11 -8.23 15.30 12.90
CA ASN A 11 -7.98 16.74 13.02
C ASN A 11 -7.58 17.38 11.68
N ASP A 12 -6.91 16.65 10.78
CA ASP A 12 -6.41 17.20 9.51
C ASP A 12 -7.35 16.94 8.30
N ALA A 13 -8.22 15.92 8.33
CA ALA A 13 -8.86 15.42 7.10
C ALA A 13 -10.33 15.82 6.82
N GLY A 14 -11.06 16.49 7.73
CA GLY A 14 -12.47 16.83 7.48
C GLY A 14 -13.35 15.61 7.10
N GLN A 15 -14.35 15.79 6.22
CA GLN A 15 -15.37 14.78 5.85
C GLN A 15 -14.83 13.44 5.27
N ASP A 16 -13.55 13.32 4.93
CA ASP A 16 -13.00 12.16 4.20
C ASP A 16 -12.36 11.07 5.10
N VAL A 17 -12.33 11.26 6.43
CA VAL A 17 -11.70 10.33 7.39
C VAL A 17 -12.22 8.91 7.24
N ALA A 18 -13.54 8.73 7.08
CA ALA A 18 -14.14 7.40 6.99
C ALA A 18 -13.70 6.65 5.71
N ALA A 19 -13.51 7.37 4.60
CA ALA A 19 -13.05 6.79 3.35
C ALA A 19 -11.57 6.41 3.42
N LEU A 20 -10.74 7.24 4.08
CA LEU A 20 -9.33 6.96 4.34
C LEU A 20 -9.15 5.76 5.28
N ASP A 21 -9.91 5.72 6.38
CA ASP A 21 -9.90 4.59 7.32
C ASP A 21 -10.30 3.28 6.62
N SER A 22 -11.36 3.32 5.82
CA SER A 22 -11.81 2.16 5.03
C SER A 22 -10.75 1.72 4.02
N ARG A 23 -10.14 2.67 3.28
CA ARG A 23 -9.06 2.37 2.33
C ARG A 23 -7.86 1.75 3.03
N PHE A 24 -7.48 2.31 4.17
CA PHE A 24 -6.33 1.82 4.92
C PHE A 24 -6.56 0.40 5.46
N ALA A 25 -7.75 0.12 6.01
CA ALA A 25 -8.12 -1.21 6.46
C ALA A 25 -8.10 -2.24 5.31
N ASP A 26 -8.55 -1.84 4.11
CA ASP A 26 -8.53 -2.68 2.93
C ASP A 26 -7.08 -2.97 2.44
N LEU A 27 -6.21 -1.95 2.41
CA LEU A 27 -4.79 -2.13 2.10
C LEU A 27 -4.09 -3.06 3.10
N VAL A 28 -4.35 -2.88 4.40
CA VAL A 28 -3.83 -3.76 5.46
C VAL A 28 -4.28 -5.19 5.23
N SER A 29 -5.55 -5.40 4.87
CA SER A 29 -6.09 -6.73 4.57
C SER A 29 -5.43 -7.35 3.33
N PHE A 30 -5.25 -6.55 2.27
CA PHE A 30 -4.59 -6.98 1.04
C PHE A 30 -3.16 -7.46 1.26
N VAL A 31 -2.34 -6.68 1.99
CA VAL A 31 -0.93 -7.02 2.22
C VAL A 31 -0.79 -8.20 3.19
N ARG A 32 -1.71 -8.36 4.14
CA ARG A 32 -1.80 -9.51 5.04
C ARG A 32 -2.12 -10.81 4.30
N ASP A 33 -3.13 -10.79 3.43
CA ASP A 33 -3.50 -11.94 2.59
C ASP A 33 -2.31 -12.44 1.74
N ARG A 34 -1.43 -11.52 1.32
CA ARG A 34 -0.23 -11.82 0.52
C ARG A 34 1.04 -12.04 1.35
N ASP A 35 0.94 -12.01 2.68
CA ASP A 35 2.04 -12.08 3.64
C ASP A 35 3.23 -11.20 3.22
N THR A 36 2.94 -9.91 3.02
CA THR A 36 3.90 -8.87 2.60
C THR A 36 3.62 -7.54 3.29
N TYR A 37 4.54 -6.60 3.18
CA TYR A 37 4.36 -5.21 3.59
C TYR A 37 4.11 -4.27 2.41
N PHE A 38 4.23 -4.81 1.19
CA PHE A 38 4.26 -4.01 -0.04
C PHE A 38 3.03 -4.25 -0.89
N PHE A 39 2.60 -3.19 -1.56
CA PHE A 39 1.60 -3.26 -2.62
C PHE A 39 2.03 -2.35 -3.78
N LEU A 40 1.50 -2.62 -4.96
CA LEU A 40 1.74 -1.85 -6.16
C LEU A 40 0.43 -1.25 -6.64
N VAL A 41 0.45 0.02 -7.02
CA VAL A 41 -0.71 0.68 -7.64
C VAL A 41 -0.33 1.02 -9.08
N LYS A 42 -1.20 0.76 -10.04
CA LYS A 42 -0.94 1.20 -11.42
C LYS A 42 -0.89 2.72 -11.43
N ARG A 43 0.09 3.29 -12.14
CA ARG A 43 0.26 4.74 -12.18
C ARG A 43 -0.98 5.47 -12.68
N ALA A 44 -1.67 4.91 -13.67
CA ALA A 44 -2.91 5.45 -14.21
C ALA A 44 -4.07 5.47 -13.19
N ASP A 45 -4.03 4.62 -12.17
CA ASP A 45 -5.10 4.53 -11.17
C ASP A 45 -4.91 5.54 -10.02
N LEU A 46 -3.73 6.17 -9.89
CA LEU A 46 -3.46 7.16 -8.84
C LEU A 46 -4.29 8.44 -8.96
N ASP A 47 -4.77 8.77 -10.17
CA ASP A 47 -5.62 9.94 -10.42
C ASP A 47 -7.11 9.68 -10.12
N SER A 48 -7.50 8.42 -9.87
CA SER A 48 -8.85 8.03 -9.49
C SER A 48 -9.17 8.43 -8.04
N ASP A 49 -10.46 8.42 -7.67
CA ASP A 49 -10.89 8.79 -6.31
C ASP A 49 -10.22 7.93 -5.24
N TRP A 50 -10.11 6.61 -5.47
CA TRP A 50 -9.41 5.72 -4.53
C TRP A 50 -7.89 5.85 -4.61
N GLY A 51 -7.34 6.19 -5.79
CA GLY A 51 -5.93 6.51 -5.94
C GLY A 51 -5.52 7.73 -5.11
N ARG A 52 -6.36 8.77 -5.12
CA ARG A 52 -6.17 9.98 -4.29
C ARG A 52 -6.20 9.67 -2.80
N GLN A 53 -7.03 8.72 -2.36
CA GLN A 53 -7.02 8.24 -0.97
C GLN A 53 -5.65 7.63 -0.61
N ILE A 54 -5.01 6.88 -1.52
CA ILE A 54 -3.66 6.33 -1.29
C ILE A 54 -2.61 7.44 -1.20
N VAL A 55 -2.72 8.48 -2.03
CA VAL A 55 -1.84 9.66 -1.95
C VAL A 55 -2.03 10.39 -0.62
N GLN A 56 -3.26 10.58 -0.16
CA GLN A 56 -3.52 11.16 1.16
C GLN A 56 -2.98 10.29 2.30
N LEU A 57 -3.09 8.96 2.21
CA LEU A 57 -2.47 8.03 3.17
C LEU A 57 -0.93 8.10 3.14
N GLU A 58 -0.33 8.40 1.98
CA GLU A 58 1.12 8.66 1.85
C GLU A 58 1.50 9.94 2.60
N ASP A 59 0.76 11.03 2.38
CA ASP A 59 0.98 12.33 3.05
C ASP A 59 0.85 12.21 4.59
N LEU A 60 -0.12 11.42 5.04
CA LEU A 60 -0.37 11.11 6.45
C LEU A 60 0.57 10.03 7.03
N ARG A 61 1.53 9.52 6.25
CA ARG A 61 2.52 8.51 6.66
C ARG A 61 1.92 7.20 7.17
N PHE A 62 0.83 6.77 6.56
CA PHE A 62 0.26 5.43 6.72
C PHE A 62 0.83 4.45 5.69
N VAL A 63 1.29 4.98 4.55
CA VAL A 63 2.03 4.23 3.53
C VAL A 63 3.24 5.05 3.07
N HIS A 64 4.23 4.38 2.49
CA HIS A 64 5.46 5.00 2.01
C HIS A 64 5.72 4.58 0.57
N ARG A 65 5.82 5.55 -0.33
CA ARG A 65 6.26 5.31 -1.71
C ARG A 65 7.73 4.91 -1.73
N ILE A 66 8.02 3.80 -2.40
CA ILE A 66 9.37 3.22 -2.45
C ILE A 66 10.03 3.48 -3.81
N MET A 67 9.36 3.09 -4.90
CA MET A 67 9.90 3.21 -6.26
C MET A 67 8.81 3.13 -7.32
N GLN A 68 9.14 3.54 -8.54
CA GLN A 68 8.36 3.19 -9.73
C GLN A 68 8.94 1.94 -10.38
N THR A 69 8.08 1.05 -10.85
CA THR A 69 8.51 -0.21 -11.47
C THR A 69 7.47 -0.78 -12.41
N ARG A 70 7.82 -1.88 -13.08
CA ARG A 70 6.91 -2.72 -13.86
C ARG A 70 6.85 -4.12 -13.26
N PRO A 71 5.65 -4.69 -13.03
CA PRO A 71 5.55 -6.03 -12.47
C PRO A 71 6.20 -7.10 -13.35
N ASN A 72 6.69 -8.17 -12.73
CA ASN A 72 7.44 -9.25 -13.35
C ASN A 72 6.55 -10.33 -14.03
N ALA A 73 5.30 -10.00 -14.35
CA ALA A 73 4.40 -10.87 -15.11
C ALA A 73 4.33 -10.45 -16.58
N ALA A 74 4.25 -11.43 -17.48
CA ALA A 74 4.16 -11.19 -18.93
C ALA A 74 2.97 -10.30 -19.30
N SER A 75 1.82 -10.50 -18.65
CA SER A 75 0.59 -9.70 -18.82
C SER A 75 0.73 -8.24 -18.38
N MET A 76 1.77 -7.89 -17.61
CA MET A 76 1.94 -6.57 -17.01
C MET A 76 3.21 -5.83 -17.46
N ARG A 77 3.91 -6.32 -18.49
CA ARG A 77 5.19 -5.76 -18.97
C ARG A 77 5.15 -4.29 -19.42
N LYS A 78 3.97 -3.75 -19.71
CA LYS A 78 3.76 -2.36 -20.14
C LYS A 78 2.98 -1.52 -19.12
N VAL A 79 2.73 -2.07 -17.93
CA VAL A 79 1.97 -1.39 -16.88
C VAL A 79 2.96 -0.77 -15.91
N ASP A 80 3.08 0.55 -15.94
CA ASP A 80 3.84 1.29 -14.96
C ASP A 80 3.09 1.30 -13.62
N THR A 81 3.82 0.97 -12.56
CA THR A 81 3.28 0.85 -11.20
C THR A 81 4.16 1.62 -10.22
N VAL A 82 3.56 2.03 -9.12
CA VAL A 82 4.25 2.64 -7.98
C VAL A 82 4.19 1.64 -6.82
N VAL A 83 5.35 1.33 -6.25
CA VAL A 83 5.44 0.46 -5.08
C VAL A 83 5.27 1.30 -3.83
N PHE A 84 4.39 0.84 -2.94
CA PHE A 84 4.18 1.40 -1.62
C PHE A 84 4.45 0.33 -0.55
N MET A 85 4.88 0.78 0.62
CA MET A 85 4.99 -0.04 1.83
C MET A 85 3.98 0.47 2.86
N VAL A 86 3.22 -0.43 3.48
CA VAL A 86 2.36 -0.08 4.63
C VAL A 86 3.23 0.19 5.85
N ASP A 87 2.91 1.24 6.63
CA ASP A 87 3.66 1.59 7.83
C ASP A 87 3.62 0.45 8.88
N ILE A 88 4.79 0.01 9.32
CA ILE A 88 4.99 -1.20 10.14
C ILE A 88 4.22 -1.13 11.48
N PRO A 89 4.18 0.00 12.21
CA PRO A 89 3.35 0.20 13.39
C PRO A 89 1.86 -0.12 13.18
N ALA A 90 1.32 0.04 11.97
CA ALA A 90 -0.07 -0.30 11.69
C ALA A 90 -0.33 -1.80 11.56
N LEU A 91 0.72 -2.62 11.47
CA LEU A 91 0.63 -4.07 11.38
C LEU A 91 0.86 -4.75 12.73
N VAL A 92 1.16 -3.99 13.80
CA VAL A 92 1.62 -4.50 15.10
C VAL A 92 0.60 -5.38 15.82
N ASP A 93 -0.70 -5.17 15.65
CA ASP A 93 -1.72 -5.96 16.35
C ASP A 93 -1.76 -7.43 15.91
N LYS A 94 -1.18 -7.78 14.74
CA LYS A 94 -0.97 -9.17 14.32
C LYS A 94 0.35 -9.27 13.54
N ARG A 95 1.38 -9.80 14.21
CA ARG A 95 2.72 -10.02 13.67
C ARG A 95 2.66 -10.74 12.32
N MET A 96 3.12 -10.08 11.24
CA MET A 96 3.34 -10.73 9.96
C MET A 96 4.38 -11.86 10.14
N GLN A 97 4.24 -12.94 9.37
CA GLN A 97 5.17 -14.07 9.52
C GLN A 97 6.52 -13.77 8.88
N LYS A 98 6.52 -13.02 7.78
CA LYS A 98 7.74 -12.59 7.10
C LYS A 98 8.25 -11.24 7.57
N LEU A 99 9.57 -11.05 7.49
CA LEU A 99 10.20 -9.73 7.58
C LEU A 99 9.97 -8.95 6.27
N PRO A 100 9.91 -7.61 6.32
CA PRO A 100 9.87 -6.81 5.10
C PRO A 100 11.13 -7.05 4.26
N VAL A 101 10.96 -7.07 2.94
CA VAL A 101 12.06 -7.09 1.97
C VAL A 101 12.97 -5.89 2.23
N GLU A 102 14.27 -6.15 2.40
CA GLU A 102 15.31 -5.13 2.60
C GLU A 102 15.65 -4.47 1.26
N PHE A 103 14.71 -3.73 0.68
CA PHE A 103 14.80 -3.16 -0.66
C PHE A 103 15.95 -2.17 -0.85
N TRP A 104 16.55 -1.68 0.24
CA TRP A 104 17.74 -0.83 0.24
C TRP A 104 19.04 -1.60 -0.03
N LYS A 105 19.02 -2.94 -0.03
CA LYS A 105 20.18 -3.76 -0.40
C LYS A 105 20.27 -3.92 -1.93
N PRO A 106 21.49 -4.03 -2.48
CA PRO A 106 21.68 -4.25 -3.91
C PRO A 106 20.86 -5.44 -4.43
N ARG A 107 20.19 -5.26 -5.57
CA ARG A 107 19.36 -6.28 -6.27
C ARG A 107 18.09 -6.74 -5.55
N MET A 108 17.81 -6.28 -4.32
CA MET A 108 16.59 -6.66 -3.59
C MET A 108 15.34 -5.92 -4.09
N SER A 109 15.49 -4.78 -4.76
CA SER A 109 14.36 -4.02 -5.32
C SER A 109 13.58 -4.79 -6.39
N ASP A 110 14.19 -5.76 -7.07
CA ASP A 110 13.49 -6.62 -8.03
C ASP A 110 12.44 -7.53 -7.36
N GLU A 111 12.62 -7.86 -6.07
CA GLU A 111 11.63 -8.64 -5.33
C GLU A 111 10.31 -7.88 -5.10
N LEU A 112 10.34 -6.55 -5.23
CA LEU A 112 9.16 -5.70 -5.10
C LEU A 112 8.25 -5.74 -6.32
N ARG A 113 8.66 -6.41 -7.40
CA ARG A 113 7.99 -6.36 -8.70
C ARG A 113 6.92 -7.44 -8.88
N LYS A 114 6.44 -8.05 -7.80
CA LYS A 114 5.54 -9.21 -7.88
C LYS A 114 4.15 -8.77 -8.36
N ALA A 115 3.69 -9.31 -9.49
CA ALA A 115 2.37 -8.96 -10.05
C ALA A 115 1.20 -9.24 -9.09
N ARG A 116 1.30 -10.28 -8.25
CA ARG A 116 0.28 -10.59 -7.22
C ARG A 116 0.14 -9.50 -6.15
N TRP A 117 1.10 -8.57 -6.06
CA TRP A 117 1.07 -7.43 -5.14
C TRP A 117 0.44 -6.18 -5.78
N VAL A 118 -0.03 -6.26 -7.04
CA VAL A 118 -0.80 -5.19 -7.64
C VAL A 118 -2.18 -5.12 -6.97
N TYR A 119 -2.44 -3.98 -6.35
CA TYR A 119 -3.66 -3.67 -5.65
C TYR A 119 -4.69 -3.04 -6.59
N ALA A 120 -5.94 -3.46 -6.42
CA ALA A 120 -7.14 -2.83 -6.95
C ALA A 120 -8.27 -3.06 -5.93
N PRO A 121 -9.21 -2.12 -5.70
CA PRO A 121 -10.24 -2.23 -4.66
C PRO A 121 -11.09 -3.51 -4.70
N GLU A 122 -11.21 -4.14 -5.87
CA GLU A 122 -11.96 -5.37 -6.12
C GLU A 122 -11.17 -6.67 -5.83
N TRP A 123 -9.97 -6.58 -5.27
CA TRP A 123 -9.05 -7.71 -5.05
C TRP A 123 -9.64 -8.87 -4.23
N SER A 124 -10.60 -8.59 -3.34
CA SER A 124 -11.24 -9.58 -2.46
C SER A 124 -12.46 -10.27 -3.09
N LYS A 125 -12.87 -9.85 -4.29
CA LYS A 125 -14.00 -10.44 -5.04
C LYS A 125 -13.56 -11.50 -6.07
N ALA A 126 -12.25 -11.76 -6.14
CA ALA A 126 -11.62 -12.67 -7.10
C ALA A 126 -11.51 -14.10 -6.56
#